data_AF-A0A0X3BGU1-F1
#
_entry.id   AF-A0A0X3BGU1-F1
#
_cell.length_a   1.000
_cell.length_b   1.000
_cell.length_c   1.000
_cell.angle_alpha   90.00
_cell.angle_beta   90.00
_cell.angle_gamma   90.00
#
_symmetry.space_group_name_H-M   'P 1'
#
loop_
_entity.id
_entity.type
_entity.pdbx_description
1 polymer ?
#
loop_
_entity_poly.entity_id
_entity_poly.type
_entity_poly.pdbx_seq_one_letter_code
_entity_poly.pdbx_strand_id
1 'polypeptide(L)'
;MAESVDMVREHLPDSVESFGRLGIIKDGIYKRIEYAIENVFDICAILNADLHLGVPGTDEDILENLVQHGVFAPDMRQSLKAMKGFRNIVVHRYGAIDDALAFSILTEHIGDFALFRQEVERFLQSFEDGAPRELRQ
;
A
#
# COMPACT_ATOMS: atom_id res chain seq x y z
N MET A 1 7.17 -1.64 6.90
CA MET A 1 5.73 -1.32 6.74
C MET A 1 4.94 -1.40 8.04
N ALA A 2 4.86 -2.55 8.73
CA ALA A 2 3.99 -2.72 9.92
C ALA A 2 4.21 -1.68 11.02
N GLU A 3 5.46 -1.46 11.42
CA GLU A 3 5.84 -0.43 12.40
C GLU A 3 5.30 0.96 12.04
N SER A 4 5.42 1.37 10.77
CA SER A 4 4.89 2.66 10.31
C SER A 4 3.36 2.74 10.44
N VAL A 5 2.65 1.66 10.09
CA VAL A 5 1.19 1.58 10.18
C VAL A 5 0.74 1.62 11.64
N ASP A 6 1.41 0.89 12.52
CA ASP A 6 1.10 0.85 13.94
C ASP A 6 1.34 2.21 14.61
N MET A 7 2.47 2.87 14.32
CA MET A 7 2.74 4.23 14.77
C MET A 7 1.65 5.21 14.33
N VAL A 8 1.16 5.09 13.10
CA VAL A 8 0.08 5.96 12.60
C VAL A 8 -1.22 5.69 13.35
N ARG A 9 -1.59 4.42 13.56
CA ARG A 9 -2.79 4.05 14.34
C ARG A 9 -2.74 4.57 15.77
N GLU A 10 -1.58 4.52 16.42
CA GLU A 10 -1.39 5.02 17.78
C GLU A 10 -1.56 6.55 17.91
N HIS A 11 -1.32 7.29 16.83
CA HIS A 11 -1.30 8.76 16.84
C HIS A 11 -2.44 9.39 16.02
N LEU A 12 -3.28 8.57 15.36
CA LEU A 12 -4.49 9.04 14.70
C LEU A 12 -5.54 9.41 15.78
N PRO A 13 -6.08 10.64 15.74
CA PRO A 13 -7.08 11.08 16.70
C PRO A 13 -8.49 10.64 16.27
N ASP A 14 -9.48 10.85 17.13
CA ASP A 14 -10.87 10.44 16.88
C ASP A 14 -11.67 11.46 16.04
N SER A 15 -11.07 12.59 15.64
CA SER A 15 -11.77 13.63 14.86
C SER A 15 -10.87 14.41 13.90
N VAL A 16 -11.46 14.85 12.78
CA VAL A 16 -10.82 15.73 11.78
C VAL A 16 -10.29 17.02 12.41
N GLU A 17 -11.04 17.62 13.34
CA GLU A 17 -10.62 18.85 14.02
C GLU A 17 -9.33 18.64 14.83
N SER A 18 -9.23 17.53 15.55
CA SER A 18 -8.03 17.17 16.30
C SER A 18 -6.87 16.86 15.36
N PHE A 19 -7.14 16.14 14.27
CA PHE A 19 -6.15 15.83 13.24
C PHE A 19 -5.53 17.10 12.65
N GLY A 20 -6.34 18.10 12.33
CA GLY A 20 -5.87 19.39 11.81
C GLY A 20 -4.92 20.14 12.75
N ARG A 21 -5.01 19.91 14.07
CA ARG A 21 -4.23 20.58 15.11
C ARG A 21 -2.94 19.85 15.53
N LEU A 22 -2.65 18.68 14.97
CA LEU A 22 -1.51 17.85 15.38
C LEU A 22 -0.13 18.43 15.03
N GLY A 23 -0.04 19.45 14.18
CA GLY A 23 1.23 20.07 13.79
C GLY A 23 2.24 19.04 13.25
N ILE A 24 3.43 18.99 13.85
CA ILE A 24 4.51 18.08 13.44
C ILE A 24 4.13 16.59 13.52
N ILE A 25 3.20 16.22 14.42
CA ILE A 25 2.73 14.83 14.51
C ILE A 25 1.98 14.45 13.23
N LYS A 26 1.20 15.37 12.65
CA LYS A 26 0.51 15.14 11.37
C LYS A 26 1.50 14.92 10.23
N ASP A 27 2.56 15.74 10.17
CA ASP A 27 3.63 15.54 9.18
C ASP A 27 4.32 14.17 9.38
N GLY A 28 4.51 13.75 10.63
CA GLY A 28 5.00 12.41 10.97
C GLY A 28 4.09 11.29 10.47
N ILE A 29 2.78 11.41 10.67
CA ILE A 29 1.76 10.47 10.16
C ILE A 29 1.86 10.35 8.65
N TYR A 30 1.85 11.49 7.95
CA TYR A 30 1.99 11.53 6.50
C TYR A 30 3.27 10.85 6.02
N LYS A 31 4.40 11.13 6.67
CA LYS A 31 5.68 10.54 6.29
C LYS A 31 5.71 9.03 6.55
N ARG A 32 5.14 8.56 7.66
CA ARG A 32 5.03 7.12 7.96
C ARG A 32 4.15 6.39 6.94
N ILE A 33 3.05 7.00 6.50
CA ILE A 33 2.17 6.41 5.48
C ILE A 33 2.83 6.40 4.11
N GLU A 34 3.50 7.48 3.70
CA GLU A 34 4.31 7.51 2.49
C GLU A 34 5.29 6.33 2.47
N TYR A 35 6.09 6.17 3.54
CA TYR A 35 7.03 5.06 3.67
C TYR A 35 6.35 3.68 3.68
N ALA A 36 5.16 3.56 4.29
CA ALA A 36 4.42 2.30 4.28
C ALA A 36 3.97 1.94 2.85
N ILE A 37 3.49 2.91 2.09
CA ILE A 37 3.05 2.72 0.70
C ILE A 37 4.24 2.42 -0.21
N GLU A 38 5.38 3.11 -0.05
CA GLU A 38 6.59 2.78 -0.81
C GLU A 38 7.02 1.32 -0.60
N ASN A 39 7.05 0.84 0.65
CA ASN A 39 7.35 -0.56 0.95
C ASN A 39 6.36 -1.55 0.29
N VAL A 40 5.08 -1.21 0.20
CA VAL A 40 4.09 -2.03 -0.53
C VAL A 40 4.49 -2.16 -2.00
N PHE A 41 4.80 -1.06 -2.65
CA PHE A 41 5.17 -1.04 -4.08
C PHE A 41 6.53 -1.71 -4.34
N ASP A 42 7.49 -1.57 -3.43
CA ASP A 42 8.76 -2.29 -3.50
C ASP A 42 8.54 -3.81 -3.45
N ILE A 43 7.67 -4.29 -2.56
CA ILE A 43 7.28 -5.71 -2.49
C ILE A 43 6.63 -6.15 -3.81
N CYS A 44 5.71 -5.36 -4.37
CA CYS A 44 5.11 -5.64 -5.68
C CYS A 44 6.17 -5.75 -6.79
N ALA A 45 7.15 -4.84 -6.82
CA ALA A 45 8.23 -4.85 -7.80
C ALA A 45 9.13 -6.08 -7.65
N ILE A 46 9.49 -6.44 -6.42
CA ILE A 46 10.26 -7.65 -6.11
C ILE A 46 9.50 -8.90 -6.58
N LEU A 47 8.22 -9.03 -6.24
CA LEU A 47 7.40 -10.18 -6.67
C LEU A 47 7.33 -10.28 -8.19
N ASN A 48 7.08 -9.17 -8.90
CA ASN A 48 7.06 -9.18 -10.36
C ASN A 48 8.40 -9.61 -10.96
N ALA A 49 9.51 -9.13 -10.41
CA ALA A 49 10.85 -9.47 -10.88
C ALA A 49 11.21 -10.93 -10.60
N ASP A 50 11.04 -11.40 -9.37
CA ASP A 50 11.43 -12.75 -8.94
C ASP A 50 10.58 -13.85 -9.62
N LEU A 51 9.32 -13.55 -9.91
CA LEU A 51 8.40 -14.44 -10.64
C LEU A 51 8.50 -14.29 -12.16
N HIS A 52 9.36 -13.38 -12.66
CA HIS A 52 9.58 -13.16 -14.09
C HIS A 52 8.29 -12.79 -14.87
N LEU A 53 7.39 -12.00 -14.27
CA LEU A 53 6.06 -11.69 -14.84
C LEU A 53 6.06 -10.66 -15.98
N GLY A 54 7.23 -10.39 -16.57
CA GLY A 54 7.44 -9.41 -17.62
C GLY A 54 8.18 -8.15 -17.16
N VAL A 55 8.49 -7.28 -18.13
CA VAL A 55 9.22 -6.02 -17.92
C VAL A 55 8.22 -4.87 -17.82
N PRO A 56 7.95 -4.33 -16.63
CA PRO A 56 7.00 -3.24 -16.44
C PRO A 56 7.59 -1.90 -16.92
N GLY A 57 6.77 -1.07 -17.57
CA GLY A 57 7.11 0.32 -17.90
C GLY A 57 6.65 1.32 -16.82
N THR A 58 5.68 0.93 -16.01
CA THR A 58 5.02 1.73 -14.97
C THR A 58 4.65 0.85 -13.76
N ASP A 59 4.38 1.46 -12.60
CA ASP A 59 3.87 0.69 -11.45
C ASP A 59 2.51 0.04 -11.77
N GLU A 60 1.70 0.67 -12.63
CA GLU A 60 0.42 0.12 -13.07
C GLU A 60 0.59 -1.19 -13.84
N ASP A 61 1.69 -1.34 -14.59
CA ASP A 61 2.04 -2.58 -15.28
C ASP A 61 2.43 -3.67 -14.27
N ILE A 62 3.18 -3.31 -13.21
CA ILE A 62 3.49 -4.25 -12.11
C ILE A 62 2.20 -4.79 -11.49
N LEU A 63 1.24 -3.90 -11.18
CA LEU A 63 -0.02 -4.30 -10.58
C LEU A 63 -0.88 -5.16 -11.53
N GLU A 64 -0.86 -4.86 -12.83
CA GLU A 64 -1.53 -5.67 -13.84
C GLU A 64 -0.93 -7.08 -13.89
N ASN A 65 0.40 -7.19 -14.00
CA ASN A 65 1.10 -8.47 -14.06
C ASN A 65 0.79 -9.35 -12.85
N LEU A 66 0.81 -8.78 -11.64
CA LEU A 66 0.52 -9.50 -10.40
C LEU A 66 -0.92 -10.02 -10.34
N VAL A 67 -1.90 -9.27 -10.85
CA VAL A 67 -3.29 -9.76 -10.93
C VAL A 67 -3.45 -10.81 -12.01
N GLN A 68 -2.88 -10.60 -13.20
CA GLN A 68 -2.97 -11.54 -14.32
C GLN A 68 -2.40 -12.93 -13.97
N HIS A 69 -1.36 -12.98 -13.15
CA HIS A 69 -0.73 -14.23 -12.72
C HIS A 69 -1.27 -14.74 -11.37
N GLY A 70 -2.36 -14.16 -10.87
CA GLY A 70 -3.05 -14.66 -9.67
C GLY A 70 -2.31 -14.41 -8.36
N VAL A 71 -1.32 -13.52 -8.34
CA VAL A 71 -0.65 -13.09 -7.10
C VAL A 71 -1.62 -12.30 -6.22
N PHE A 72 -2.38 -11.39 -6.84
CA PHE A 72 -3.37 -10.55 -6.16
C PHE A 72 -4.75 -10.68 -6.77
N ALA A 73 -5.78 -10.55 -5.94
CA ALA A 73 -7.15 -10.41 -6.40
C ALA A 73 -7.35 -9.05 -7.12
N PRO A 74 -8.30 -8.94 -8.07
CA PRO A 74 -8.61 -7.68 -8.74
C PRO A 74 -8.92 -6.52 -7.78
N ASP A 75 -9.55 -6.81 -6.65
CA ASP A 75 -9.89 -5.81 -5.63
C ASP A 75 -8.65 -5.21 -4.96
N MET A 76 -7.61 -6.03 -4.72
CA MET A 76 -6.35 -5.57 -4.14
C MET A 76 -5.65 -4.57 -5.07
N ARG A 77 -5.73 -4.76 -6.39
CA ARG A 77 -5.21 -3.78 -7.36
C ARG A 77 -5.88 -2.42 -7.20
N GLN A 78 -7.18 -2.37 -6.90
CA GLN A 78 -7.88 -1.11 -6.70
C GLN A 78 -7.41 -0.42 -5.42
N SER A 79 -7.21 -1.15 -4.32
CA SER A 79 -6.61 -0.62 -3.09
C SER A 79 -5.19 -0.08 -3.32
N LEU A 80 -4.36 -0.81 -4.07
CA LEU A 80 -2.99 -0.37 -4.40
C LEU A 80 -2.98 0.91 -5.24
N LYS A 81 -3.89 1.05 -6.22
CA LYS A 81 -4.07 2.29 -6.98
C LYS A 81 -4.47 3.45 -6.06
N ALA A 82 -5.39 3.22 -5.12
CA ALA A 82 -5.81 4.23 -4.16
C ALA A 82 -4.65 4.66 -3.24
N MET A 83 -3.84 3.72 -2.76
CA MET A 83 -2.62 4.00 -1.99
C MET A 83 -1.65 4.88 -2.79
N LYS A 84 -1.36 4.54 -4.05
CA LYS A 84 -0.49 5.36 -4.91
C LYS A 84 -1.03 6.78 -5.07
N GLY A 85 -2.34 6.90 -5.31
CA GLY A 85 -3.02 8.21 -5.39
C GLY A 85 -2.85 9.03 -4.11
N PHE A 86 -3.07 8.41 -2.94
CA PHE A 86 -2.90 9.08 -1.65
C PHE A 86 -1.44 9.50 -1.41
N ARG A 87 -0.47 8.62 -1.70
CA ARG A 87 0.96 8.96 -1.60
C ARG A 87 1.30 10.17 -2.48
N ASN A 88 0.78 10.24 -3.70
CA ASN A 88 1.02 11.37 -4.59
C ASN A 88 0.46 12.69 -4.02
N ILE A 89 -0.71 12.65 -3.39
CA ILE A 89 -1.30 13.82 -2.71
C ILE A 89 -0.39 14.28 -1.56
N VAL A 90 0.04 13.33 -0.71
CA VAL A 90 0.87 13.61 0.47
C VAL A 90 2.25 14.14 0.09
N VAL A 91 2.90 13.54 -0.92
CA VAL A 91 4.26 13.89 -1.36
C VAL A 91 4.28 15.22 -2.10
N HIS A 92 3.41 15.38 -3.10
CA HIS A 92 3.49 16.54 -3.98
C HIS A 92 2.85 17.79 -3.38
N ARG A 93 2.09 17.66 -2.27
CA ARG A 93 1.45 18.77 -1.55
C ARG A 93 0.88 19.80 -2.51
N TYR A 94 0.08 19.35 -3.49
CA TYR A 94 -0.60 20.25 -4.43
C TYR A 94 -1.58 21.15 -3.63
N GLY A 95 -1.07 22.25 -3.06
CA GLY A 95 -1.77 23.07 -2.08
C GLY A 95 -1.66 22.57 -0.63
N ALA A 96 -2.47 23.16 0.25
CA ALA A 96 -2.69 22.62 1.59
C ALA A 96 -3.47 21.29 1.45
N ILE A 97 -2.95 20.21 2.05
CA ILE A 97 -3.67 18.92 2.10
C ILE A 97 -5.00 19.17 2.81
N ASP A 98 -6.10 18.74 2.18
CA ASP A 98 -7.42 18.73 2.83
C ASP A 98 -7.38 17.72 3.98
N ASP A 99 -7.32 18.23 5.21
CA ASP A 99 -7.24 17.42 6.42
C ASP A 99 -8.46 16.51 6.58
N ALA A 100 -9.65 16.91 6.09
CA ALA A 100 -10.85 16.08 6.17
C ALA A 100 -10.75 14.87 5.23
N LEU A 101 -10.31 15.11 4.00
CA LEU A 101 -10.07 14.05 3.02
C LEU A 101 -8.96 13.10 3.50
N ALA A 102 -7.84 13.66 3.95
CA ALA A 102 -6.72 12.85 4.42
C ALA A 102 -7.09 12.03 5.65
N PHE A 103 -7.82 12.62 6.60
CA PHE A 103 -8.30 11.90 7.77
C PHE A 103 -9.22 10.74 7.39
N SER A 104 -10.23 10.97 6.53
CA SER A 104 -11.14 9.92 6.04
C SER A 104 -10.37 8.79 5.35
N ILE A 105 -9.42 9.11 4.45
CA ILE A 105 -8.62 8.07 3.79
C ILE A 105 -7.81 7.27 4.81
N LEU A 106 -7.16 7.94 5.76
CA LEU A 106 -6.36 7.28 6.79
C LEU A 106 -7.22 6.40 7.70
N THR A 107 -8.40 6.82 8.12
CA THR A 107 -9.25 6.01 9.00
C THR A 107 -9.91 4.84 8.27
N GLU A 108 -10.34 5.04 7.03
CA GLU A 108 -11.06 4.04 6.25
C GLU A 108 -10.12 3.00 5.62
N HIS A 109 -8.93 3.40 5.16
CA HIS A 109 -8.05 2.56 4.35
C HIS A 109 -6.76 2.09 5.04
N ILE A 110 -6.49 2.49 6.28
CA ILE A 110 -5.31 1.95 7.00
C ILE A 110 -5.39 0.44 7.25
N GLY A 111 -6.57 -0.16 7.12
CA GLY A 111 -6.76 -1.61 7.12
C GLY A 111 -6.18 -2.31 5.89
N ASP A 112 -6.07 -1.61 4.77
CA ASP A 112 -5.67 -2.20 3.48
C ASP A 112 -4.23 -2.72 3.49
N PHE A 113 -3.35 -2.14 4.31
CA PHE A 113 -1.99 -2.67 4.52
C PHE A 113 -2.00 -4.09 5.11
N ALA A 114 -2.96 -4.40 5.98
CA ALA A 114 -3.09 -5.72 6.56
C ALA A 114 -3.65 -6.71 5.52
N LEU A 115 -4.61 -6.27 4.69
CA LEU A 115 -5.14 -7.07 3.59
C LEU A 115 -4.06 -7.39 2.55
N PHE A 116 -3.25 -6.39 2.18
CA PHE A 116 -2.09 -6.57 1.30
C PHE A 116 -1.12 -7.61 1.87
N ARG A 117 -0.75 -7.48 3.14
CA ARG A 117 0.14 -8.44 3.80
C ARG A 117 -0.44 -9.86 3.73
N GLN A 118 -1.73 -10.02 4.01
CA GLN A 118 -2.39 -11.33 3.97
C GLN A 118 -2.41 -11.94 2.56
N GLU A 119 -2.61 -11.14 1.51
CA GLU A 119 -2.53 -11.63 0.12
C GLU A 119 -1.11 -12.13 -0.21
N VAL A 120 -0.08 -11.37 0.16
CA VAL A 120 1.32 -11.76 -0.04
C VAL A 120 1.65 -13.03 0.75
N GLU A 121 1.29 -13.11 2.03
CA GLU A 121 1.51 -14.28 2.87
C GLU A 121 0.82 -15.53 2.28
N ARG A 122 -0.44 -15.41 1.87
CA ARG A 122 -1.21 -16.49 1.25
C ARG A 122 -0.57 -16.96 -0.05
N PHE A 123 -0.12 -16.02 -0.88
CA PHE A 123 0.58 -16.33 -2.12
C PHE A 123 1.87 -17.09 -1.84
N LEU A 124 2.72 -16.61 -0.93
CA LEU A 124 3.99 -17.27 -0.59
C LEU A 124 3.79 -18.67 0.00
N GLN A 125 2.79 -18.87 0.88
CA GLN A 125 2.45 -20.18 1.43
C GLN A 125 2.06 -21.19 0.33
N SER A 126 1.38 -20.73 -0.73
CA SER A 126 1.04 -21.60 -1.87
C SER A 126 2.26 -22.19 -2.60
N PHE A 127 3.44 -21.55 -2.50
CA PHE A 127 4.70 -22.10 -3.03
C PHE A 127 5.34 -23.12 -2.09
N GLU A 128 5.20 -22.94 -0.77
CA GLU A 128 5.77 -23.83 0.24
C GLU A 128 5.00 -25.17 0.29
N ASP A 129 3.69 -25.12 0.09
CA ASP A 129 2.79 -26.29 0.16
C ASP A 129 2.71 -27.11 -1.15
N GLY A 130 3.45 -26.74 -2.21
CA GLY A 130 3.67 -27.59 -3.38
C GLY A 130 2.66 -27.49 -4.55
N ALA A 131 2.03 -26.33 -4.78
CA ALA A 131 1.18 -26.08 -5.97
C ALA A 131 1.90 -25.19 -7.02
N PRO A 132 1.46 -25.16 -8.31
CA PRO A 132 2.20 -25.71 -9.45
C PRO A 132 3.44 -24.93 -9.90
N ARG A 133 4.39 -25.68 -10.48
CA ARG A 133 5.66 -25.26 -11.11
C ARG A 133 5.51 -24.36 -12.35
N GLU A 134 4.37 -23.69 -12.55
CA GLU A 134 4.07 -22.98 -13.80
C GLU A 134 4.59 -21.53 -13.83
N LEU A 135 5.00 -20.98 -12.68
CA LEU A 135 5.58 -19.63 -12.55
C LEU A 135 7.12 -19.64 -12.40
N ARG A 136 7.76 -20.80 -12.58
CA ARG A 136 9.23 -20.93 -12.66
C ARG A 136 9.62 -21.35 -14.09
N GLN A 137 9.50 -20.44 -15.05
CA GLN A 137 10.08 -20.63 -16.38
C GLN A 137 11.02 -19.47 -16.69
#